data_AF-A0A7K3H5B5-F1
#
_entry.id   AF-A0A7K3H5B5-F1
#
_cell.length_a   1.000
_cell.length_b   1.000
_cell.length_c   1.000
_cell.angle_alpha   90.00
_cell.angle_beta   90.00
_cell.angle_gamma   90.00
#
_symmetry.space_group_name_H-M   'P 1'
#
loop_
_entity.id
_entity.type
_entity.pdbx_description
1 polymer ?
#
loop_
_entity_poly.entity_id
_entity_poly.type
_entity_poly.pdbx_seq_one_letter_code
_entity_poly.pdbx_strand_id
1 'polypeptide(L)' 'MQHRAPRRDAYNLTWRMRVAGIDAGTLRRAWHLVTERHEALRTSFSRRDDTVVQEVRPAVESELAEVCWDTVPPLPAG' A
#
# COMPACT_ATOMS: atom_id res chain seq x y z
N MET A 1 22.18 -6.08 9.23
CA MET A 1 21.84 -6.04 7.79
C MET A 1 21.39 -4.62 7.44
N GLN A 2 22.20 -3.86 6.71
CA GLN A 2 21.83 -2.51 6.26
C GLN A 2 21.06 -2.62 4.93
N HIS A 3 19.77 -2.27 4.97
CA HIS A 3 18.91 -2.18 3.79
C HIS A 3 19.07 -0.77 3.20
N ARG A 4 19.98 -0.58 2.24
CA ARG A 4 20.13 0.69 1.50
C ARG A 4 19.82 0.47 0.03
N ALA A 5 18.52 0.42 -0.30
CA ALA A 5 18.10 0.90 -1.61
C ALA A 5 17.98 2.44 -1.52
N PRO A 6 18.44 3.21 -2.51
CA PRO A 6 18.33 4.67 -2.52
C PRO A 6 16.87 5.18 -2.57
N ARG A 7 15.90 4.28 -2.74
CA ARG A 7 14.48 4.57 -2.93
C ARG A 7 13.64 3.61 -2.07
N ARG A 8 12.75 4.15 -1.23
CA ARG A 8 11.91 3.38 -0.28
C ARG A 8 10.90 2.46 -0.98
N ASP A 9 10.55 2.76 -2.22
CA ASP A 9 9.58 2.06 -3.06
C ASP A 9 10.17 0.90 -3.87
N ALA A 10 11.50 0.70 -3.84
CA ALA A 10 12.19 -0.36 -4.59
C ALA A 10 11.74 -1.79 -4.21
N TYR A 11 11.06 -1.95 -3.07
CA TYR A 11 10.58 -3.23 -2.57
C TYR A 11 9.06 -3.42 -2.70
N ASN A 12 8.38 -2.57 -3.48
CA ASN A 12 6.95 -2.73 -3.75
C ASN A 12 6.72 -3.75 -4.87
N LEU A 13 6.04 -4.85 -4.55
CA LEU A 13 5.53 -5.76 -5.56
C LEU A 13 4.26 -5.17 -6.18
N THR A 14 4.38 -4.62 -7.39
CA THR A 14 3.27 -3.95 -8.09
C THR A 14 2.65 -4.88 -9.15
N TRP A 15 1.33 -4.98 -9.16
CA TRP A 15 0.57 -5.76 -10.14
C TRP A 15 -0.38 -4.86 -10.93
N ARG A 16 -0.62 -5.19 -12.21
CA ARG A 16 -1.58 -4.52 -13.09
C ARG A 16 -2.50 -5.55 -13.73
N MET A 17 -3.80 -5.29 -13.72
CA MET A 17 -4.81 -6.18 -14.28
C MET A 17 -5.84 -5.37 -15.07
N ARG A 18 -6.32 -5.93 -16.19
CA ARG A 18 -7.45 -5.38 -16.95
C ARG A 18 -8.72 -6.09 -16.52
N VAL A 19 -9.67 -5.34 -16.00
CA VAL A 19 -10.96 -5.87 -15.49
C VAL A 19 -12.09 -5.10 -16.19
N ALA A 20 -13.17 -5.80 -16.54
CA ALA A 20 -14.38 -5.19 -17.12
C ALA A 20 -15.52 -5.26 -16.10
N GLY A 21 -16.39 -4.23 -16.10
CA GLY A 21 -17.58 -4.20 -15.24
C GLY A 21 -17.29 -4.07 -13.74
N ILE A 22 -16.16 -3.47 -13.37
CA ILE A 22 -15.81 -3.26 -11.96
C ILE A 22 -16.57 -2.05 -11.40
N ASP A 23 -17.25 -2.25 -10.27
CA ASP A 23 -17.79 -1.15 -9.47
C ASP A 23 -16.72 -0.67 -8.48
N ALA A 24 -16.31 0.60 -8.62
CA ALA A 24 -15.23 1.15 -7.81
C ALA A 24 -15.58 1.21 -6.31
N GLY A 25 -16.86 1.40 -5.98
CA GLY A 25 -17.34 1.36 -4.59
C GLY A 25 -17.16 -0.03 -3.96
N THR A 26 -17.49 -1.08 -4.70
CA THR A 26 -17.30 -2.47 -4.30
C THR A 26 -15.82 -2.81 -4.15
N LEU A 27 -14.97 -2.38 -5.09
CA LEU A 27 -13.53 -2.57 -4.99
C LEU A 27 -12.96 -1.90 -3.74
N ARG A 28 -13.36 -0.65 -3.45
CA ARG A 28 -12.92 0.09 -2.26
C ARG A 28 -13.29 -0.65 -0.97
N ARG A 29 -14.53 -1.15 -0.87
CA ARG A 29 -14.99 -1.93 0.29
C ARG A 29 -14.22 -3.25 0.41
N ALA A 30 -14.03 -3.97 -0.70
CA ALA A 30 -13.29 -5.22 -0.71
C ALA A 30 -11.82 -4.99 -0.26
N TRP A 31 -11.18 -3.92 -0.73
CA TRP A 31 -9.84 -3.56 -0.32
C TRP A 31 -9.74 -3.30 1.17
N HIS A 32 -10.67 -2.51 1.73
CA HIS A 32 -10.76 -2.27 3.17
C HIS A 32 -10.92 -3.56 3.98
N LEU A 33 -11.77 -4.49 3.53
CA LEU A 33 -11.95 -5.79 4.22
C LEU A 33 -10.68 -6.63 4.20
N VAL A 34 -9.93 -6.62 3.10
CA VAL A 34 -8.65 -7.31 2.99
C VAL A 34 -7.61 -6.71 3.94
N THR A 35 -7.48 -5.38 3.99
CA THR A 35 -6.50 -4.72 4.89
C THR A 35 -6.84 -4.91 6.37
N GLU A 36 -8.12 -4.85 6.74
CA GLU A 36 -8.57 -5.14 8.10
C GLU A 36 -8.24 -6.59 8.51
N ARG A 37 -8.55 -7.55 7.64
CA ARG A 37 -8.34 -8.99 7.91
C ARG A 37 -6.86 -9.38 8.04
N HIS A 38 -5.96 -8.73 7.31
CA HIS A 38 -4.57 -9.15 7.19
C HIS A 38 -3.59 -8.21 7.91
N GLU A 39 -3.09 -8.64 9.07
CA GLU A 39 -2.09 -7.89 9.86
C GLU A 39 -0.82 -7.55 9.07
N ALA A 40 -0.41 -8.41 8.15
CA ALA A 40 0.75 -8.17 7.29
C ALA A 40 0.61 -6.87 6.47
N LEU A 41 -0.61 -6.52 6.05
CA LEU A 41 -0.89 -5.27 5.32
C LEU A 41 -0.98 -4.03 6.23
N ARG A 42 -1.13 -4.24 7.55
CA ARG A 42 -1.14 -3.18 8.58
C ARG A 42 0.18 -3.08 9.35
N THR A 43 1.17 -3.88 8.95
CA THR A 43 2.46 -3.95 9.62
C THR A 43 3.41 -2.89 9.07
N SER A 44 4.08 -2.15 9.95
CA SER A 44 5.25 -1.34 9.62
C SER A 44 6.44 -1.73 10.49
N PHE A 45 7.63 -1.50 9.98
CA PHE A 45 8.88 -1.67 10.72
C PHE A 45 9.46 -0.30 11.03
N SER A 46 9.72 -0.04 12.31
CA SER A 46 10.39 1.17 12.77
C SER A 46 11.64 0.82 13.58
N ARG A 47 12.57 1.76 13.67
CA ARG A 47 13.76 1.59 14.52
C ARG A 47 13.50 2.31 15.84
N ARG A 48 13.59 1.58 16.95
CA ARG A 48 13.58 2.14 18.30
C ARG A 48 14.91 1.81 18.95
N ASP A 49 15.69 2.85 19.25
CA ASP A 49 17.09 2.75 19.64
C ASP A 49 17.90 1.93 18.62
N ASP A 50 18.54 0.83 19.06
CA ASP A 50 19.32 -0.05 18.18
C ASP A 50 18.52 -1.27 17.67
N THR A 51 17.23 -1.37 18.02
CA THR A 51 16.38 -2.52 17.64
C THR A 51 15.37 -2.14 16.56
N VAL A 52 15.14 -3.06 15.62
CA VAL A 52 14.02 -2.95 14.67
C VAL A 52 12.80 -3.58 15.32
N VAL A 53 11.73 -2.79 15.44
CA VAL A 53 10.45 -3.26 15.99
C VAL A 53 9.42 -3.37 14.88
N GLN A 54 8.59 -4.42 14.99
CA GLN A 54 7.42 -4.61 14.15
C GLN A 54 6.20 -4.05 14.87
N GLU A 55 5.45 -3.19 14.19
CA GLU A 55 4.26 -2.56 14.72
C GLU A 55 3.07 -2.86 13.82
N VAL A 56 2.07 -3.55 14.38
CA VAL A 56 0.81 -3.84 13.70
C VAL A 56 -0.20 -2.75 14.09
N ARG A 57 -0.59 -1.90 13.14
CA ARG A 57 -1.62 -0.89 13.40
C ARG A 57 -3.01 -1.54 13.48
N PRO A 58 -3.91 -1.10 14.37
CA PRO A 58 -5.26 -1.67 14.45
C PRO A 58 -6.05 -1.51 13.15
N ALA A 59 -5.89 -0.36 12.48
CA ALA A 59 -6.44 -0.08 11.17
C ALA A 59 -5.43 0.71 10.33
N VAL A 60 -5.59 0.68 9.01
CA VAL A 60 -4.84 1.53 8.08
C VAL A 60 -5.81 2.15 7.07
N GLU A 61 -5.74 3.47 6.93
CA GLU A 61 -6.47 4.12 5.85
C GLU A 61 -5.80 3.77 4.52
N SER A 62 -6.58 3.19 3.62
CA SER A 62 -6.14 2.83 2.28
C SER A 62 -6.97 3.62 1.28
N GLU A 63 -6.36 4.63 0.68
CA GLU A 63 -7.01 5.45 -0.33
C GLU A 63 -6.96 4.75 -1.69
N LEU A 64 -8.13 4.52 -2.28
CA LEU A 64 -8.25 4.07 -3.66
C LEU A 64 -8.35 5.29 -4.58
N ALA A 65 -7.29 5.55 -5.36
CA ALA A 65 -7.30 6.59 -6.38
C ALA A 65 -7.91 6.07 -7.69
N GLU A 66 -8.99 6.71 -8.13
CA GLU A 66 -9.56 6.52 -9.46
C GLU A 66 -8.96 7.55 -10.42
N VAL A 67 -8.36 7.07 -11.49
CA VAL A 67 -7.57 7.89 -12.42
C VAL A 67 -8.06 7.64 -13.84
N CYS A 68 -8.41 8.71 -14.55
CA CYS A 68 -8.63 8.63 -15.99
C CYS A 68 -7.28 8.51 -16.71
N TRP A 69 -7.20 7.67 -17.74
CA TRP A 69 -5.96 7.48 -18.50
C TRP A 69 -5.42 8.77 -19.13
N ASP A 70 -6.30 9.73 -19.42
CA ASP A 70 -5.93 11.03 -19.96
C ASP A 70 -5.36 11.98 -18.89
N THR A 71 -5.49 11.64 -17.61
CA THR A 71 -5.09 12.48 -16.47
C THR A 71 -4.39 11.66 -15.39
N VAL A 72 -3.34 10.91 -15.75
CA VAL A 72 -2.52 10.20 -14.76
C VAL A 72 -1.68 11.21 -13.97
N PRO A 73 -1.90 11.39 -12.65
CA PRO A 73 -1.06 12.27 -11.87
C PRO A 73 0.39 11.73 -11.88
N PRO A 74 1.40 12.61 -11.86
CA PRO A 74 2.78 12.17 -11.73
C PRO A 74 2.91 11.36 -10.43
N LEU A 75 3.63 10.23 -10.50
CA LEU A 75 3.91 9.41 -9.31
C LEU A 75 4.50 10.31 -8.22
N PRO A 76 4.03 10.20 -6.95
CA PRO A 76 4.57 11.02 -5.87
C PRO A 76 6.08 10.82 -5.77
N ALA A 77 6.83 11.92 -5.63
CA ALA A 77 8.26 11.87 -5.38
C ALA A 77 8.47 11.19 -4.01
N GLY A 78 9.08 10.00 -4.04
CA GLY A 78 9.38 9.20 -2.85
C GLY A 78 10.54 9.75 -2.02
#